data_AF-A0A558HCA7-F1
#
_entry.id   AF-A0A558HCA7-F1
#
_cell.length_a   1.000
_cell.length_b   1.000
_cell.length_c   1.000
_cell.angle_alpha   90.00
_cell.angle_beta   90.00
_cell.angle_gamma   90.00
#
_symmetry.space_group_name_H-M   'P 1'
#
loop_
_entity.id
_entity.type
_entity.pdbx_description
1 polymer ?
#
loop_
_entity_poly.entity_id
_entity_poly.type
_entity_poly.pdbx_seq_one_letter_code
_entity_poly.pdbx_strand_id
1 'polypeptide(L)'
;MREALHAYIAELHDIQGGDEQDKSFMPRPSTGPKIQTEVVSLVGTTDGPQLSTIHCPESVFTTEGEPVFVEKSPMLGLHNRDWPSFWALGHLAAMSAEQPIDFRGFLDDVTEKAWRLAEGFRGTVGTDEKAALKMLPTNSLKKQSADTGFQSFAIGSISSKAAHQGRYKVSGPLPQWGAVAFSELSSKPKIALTPAGWSLLKIVRGLSPLPPNPRTVALEFFDYLKVHSPQDWWGFETTVREVSASPVRDELLAKMESARDWSTSIAASATQGYIARCREWGLVEPKLVAGSYQLTDFGKEILKNV
;
A
#
# COMPACT_ATOMS: atom_id res chain seq x y z
N MET A 1 -5.95 -20.23 14.13
CA MET A 1 -5.37 -19.18 13.26
C MET A 1 -5.76 -19.32 11.79
N ARG A 2 -5.60 -20.50 11.15
CA ARG A 2 -6.19 -20.80 9.83
C ARG A 2 -7.72 -20.59 9.78
N GLU A 3 -8.40 -20.97 10.86
CA GLU A 3 -9.83 -20.72 11.05
C GLU A 3 -10.18 -19.24 11.28
N ALA A 4 -9.27 -18.43 11.82
CA ALA A 4 -9.51 -17.01 12.05
C ALA A 4 -9.41 -16.20 10.75
N LEU A 5 -8.51 -16.58 9.84
CA LEU A 5 -8.44 -16.00 8.50
C LEU A 5 -9.64 -16.42 7.63
N HIS A 6 -10.09 -17.67 7.73
CA HIS A 6 -11.29 -18.15 7.04
C HIS A 6 -12.59 -17.53 7.59
N ALA A 7 -12.69 -17.32 8.90
CA ALA A 7 -13.83 -16.62 9.52
C ALA A 7 -13.90 -15.16 9.07
N TYR A 8 -12.76 -14.47 8.97
CA TYR A 8 -12.68 -13.10 8.46
C TYR A 8 -13.08 -12.98 6.97
N ILE A 9 -12.70 -13.96 6.13
CA ILE A 9 -13.10 -13.99 4.71
C ILE A 9 -14.60 -14.26 4.55
N ALA A 10 -15.20 -15.10 5.42
CA ALA A 10 -16.64 -15.39 5.40
C ALA A 10 -17.49 -14.18 5.83
N GLU A 11 -17.03 -13.42 6.83
CA GLU A 11 -17.76 -12.25 7.35
C GLU A 11 -17.76 -11.06 6.36
N LEU A 12 -16.72 -10.93 5.52
CA LEU A 12 -16.68 -9.93 4.44
C LEU A 12 -17.65 -10.24 3.28
N HIS A 13 -18.04 -11.50 3.10
CA HIS A 13 -19.01 -11.91 2.07
C HIS A 13 -20.47 -11.72 2.52
N ASP A 14 -20.74 -11.75 3.83
CA ASP A 14 -22.09 -11.62 4.39
C ASP A 14 -22.56 -10.15 4.47
N ILE A 15 -21.63 -9.18 4.44
CA ILE A 15 -21.93 -7.74 4.45
C ILE A 15 -22.40 -7.23 3.05
N GLN A 16 -22.40 -8.08 2.01
CA GLN A 16 -22.88 -7.72 0.66
C GLN A 16 -24.23 -8.31 0.24
N GLY A 17 -24.97 -8.95 1.15
CA GLY A 17 -26.26 -9.58 0.81
C GLY A 17 -27.38 -9.21 1.78
N GLY A 18 -28.00 -8.05 1.59
CA GLY A 18 -29.18 -7.65 2.36
C GLY A 18 -30.19 -6.89 1.50
N ASP A 19 -31.00 -7.62 0.74
CA ASP A 19 -32.47 -7.51 0.75
C ASP A 19 -33.09 -8.46 -0.28
N GLU A 20 -33.72 -9.54 0.19
CA GLU A 20 -35.07 -9.90 -0.21
C GLU A 20 -35.69 -10.90 0.79
N GLN A 21 -36.89 -10.55 1.26
CA GLN A 21 -37.72 -11.29 2.21
C GLN A 21 -38.24 -12.59 1.59
N ASP A 22 -38.42 -13.66 2.37
CA ASP A 22 -39.75 -14.10 2.86
C ASP A 22 -39.73 -15.48 3.59
N LYS A 23 -40.55 -15.54 4.65
CA LYS A 23 -41.24 -16.69 5.30
C LYS A 23 -40.54 -17.93 5.90
N SER A 24 -40.65 -17.92 7.24
CA SER A 24 -41.18 -18.99 8.13
C SER A 24 -40.33 -20.24 8.42
N PHE A 25 -39.75 -20.28 9.63
CA PHE A 25 -39.76 -21.47 10.48
C PHE A 25 -39.52 -21.13 11.96
N MET A 26 -40.29 -21.75 12.87
CA MET A 26 -40.22 -21.59 14.33
C MET A 26 -38.92 -22.18 14.94
N PRO A 27 -38.44 -21.66 16.09
CA PRO A 27 -37.11 -22.00 16.63
C PRO A 27 -37.13 -23.23 17.55
N ARG A 28 -36.02 -23.97 17.59
CA ARG A 28 -35.68 -24.88 18.71
C ARG A 28 -34.66 -24.18 19.63
N PRO A 29 -34.75 -24.34 20.97
CA PRO A 29 -33.77 -23.75 21.87
C PRO A 29 -32.52 -24.64 21.93
N SER A 30 -31.37 -24.13 21.47
CA SER A 30 -30.07 -24.69 21.85
C SER A 30 -29.38 -23.76 22.83
N THR A 31 -29.31 -24.21 24.07
CA THR A 31 -28.42 -23.68 25.11
C THR A 31 -26.98 -24.03 24.73
N GLY A 32 -26.30 -23.11 24.04
CA GLY A 32 -24.87 -23.10 23.79
C GLY A 32 -24.24 -21.83 24.37
N PRO A 33 -22.96 -21.86 24.77
CA PRO A 33 -22.34 -20.77 25.53
C PRO A 33 -22.30 -19.49 24.70
N LYS A 34 -22.71 -18.37 25.34
CA LYS A 34 -22.52 -17.02 24.80
C LYS A 34 -21.02 -16.74 24.71
N ILE A 35 -20.47 -16.81 23.50
CA ILE A 35 -19.14 -16.28 23.21
C ILE A 35 -19.32 -14.81 22.86
N GLN A 36 -18.70 -13.94 23.66
CA GLN A 36 -18.59 -12.51 23.38
C GLN A 36 -17.73 -12.32 22.13
N THR A 37 -18.29 -11.64 21.13
CA THR A 37 -17.62 -11.32 19.87
C THR A 37 -16.79 -10.05 20.05
N GLU A 38 -15.46 -10.18 20.05
CA GLU A 38 -14.53 -9.06 19.80
C GLU A 38 -14.06 -9.12 18.34
N VAL A 39 -14.32 -8.03 17.61
CA VAL A 39 -13.93 -7.85 16.21
C VAL A 39 -12.43 -7.51 16.16
N VAL A 40 -11.60 -8.41 15.64
CA VAL A 40 -10.13 -8.22 15.51
C VAL A 40 -9.79 -7.67 14.13
N SER A 41 -9.43 -6.37 14.11
CA SER A 41 -8.98 -5.57 12.97
C SER A 41 -7.47 -5.71 12.73
N LEU A 42 -7.04 -5.72 11.47
CA LEU A 42 -5.64 -5.94 11.00
C LEU A 42 -5.01 -7.22 11.55
N VAL A 43 -5.56 -8.35 11.12
CA VAL A 43 -5.49 -9.69 11.72
C VAL A 43 -4.13 -10.09 12.32
N GLY A 44 -4.02 -10.02 13.65
CA GLY A 44 -3.60 -11.17 14.47
C GLY A 44 -2.11 -11.49 14.61
N THR A 45 -1.20 -10.51 14.56
CA THR A 45 0.05 -10.63 15.32
C THR A 45 0.02 -9.63 16.45
N THR A 46 0.45 -10.03 17.65
CA THR A 46 0.45 -9.24 18.89
C THR A 46 1.25 -7.93 18.84
N ASP A 47 1.86 -7.61 17.70
CA ASP A 47 2.89 -6.58 17.56
C ASP A 47 2.48 -5.42 16.62
N GLY A 48 1.25 -5.42 16.09
CA GLY A 48 0.68 -4.36 15.25
C GLY A 48 -0.27 -3.44 16.02
N PRO A 49 -0.22 -2.10 15.83
CA PRO A 49 -1.18 -1.21 16.47
C PRO A 49 -2.60 -1.47 15.93
N GLN A 50 -3.58 -1.58 16.83
CA GLN A 50 -4.99 -1.56 16.44
C GLN A 50 -5.33 -0.17 15.90
N LEU A 51 -5.60 -0.03 14.59
CA LEU A 51 -5.94 1.25 13.95
C LEU A 51 -7.27 1.86 14.45
N SER A 52 -8.01 1.17 15.33
CA SER A 52 -9.30 1.63 15.86
C SER A 52 -9.22 2.80 16.84
N THR A 53 -8.04 3.13 17.35
CA THR A 53 -7.85 4.16 18.38
C THR A 53 -6.92 5.30 17.97
N ILE A 54 -6.54 5.41 16.69
CA ILE A 54 -5.62 6.48 16.30
C ILE A 54 -6.36 7.80 16.11
N HIS A 55 -6.22 8.68 17.10
CA HIS A 55 -6.69 10.06 17.05
C HIS A 55 -5.70 10.90 16.24
N CYS A 56 -6.20 11.63 15.24
CA CYS A 56 -5.42 12.64 14.54
C CYS A 56 -5.12 13.77 15.53
N PRO A 57 -3.85 14.09 15.84
CA PRO A 57 -3.53 15.22 16.72
C PRO A 57 -4.01 16.54 16.09
N GLU A 58 -4.53 17.46 16.93
CA GLU A 58 -5.00 18.78 16.50
C GLU A 58 -3.83 19.68 16.02
N SER A 59 -2.63 19.48 16.60
CA SER A 59 -1.40 20.08 16.12
C SER A 59 -0.78 19.22 15.02
N VAL A 60 -1.11 19.55 13.79
CA VAL A 60 -0.47 18.94 12.62
C VAL A 60 0.97 19.44 12.53
N PHE A 61 1.94 18.53 12.40
CA PHE A 61 3.29 18.89 12.00
C PHE A 61 3.28 19.51 10.61
N THR A 62 3.40 20.84 10.55
CA THR A 62 3.67 21.56 9.32
C THR A 62 5.13 21.32 8.94
N THR A 63 5.43 21.37 7.64
CA THR A 63 6.79 21.23 7.09
C THR A 63 7.66 22.46 7.41
N GLU A 64 7.53 23.08 8.58
CA GLU A 64 8.45 24.10 9.07
C GLU A 64 9.76 23.40 9.47
N GLY A 65 10.54 23.09 8.45
CA GLY A 65 11.80 22.38 8.52
C GLY A 65 12.71 22.78 7.38
N GLU A 66 13.93 22.24 7.38
CA GLU A 66 14.87 22.45 6.29
C GLU A 66 14.26 22.04 4.94
N PRO A 67 14.57 22.76 3.85
CA PRO A 67 13.86 22.58 2.60
C PRO A 67 14.11 21.19 2.02
N VAL A 68 13.03 20.46 1.75
CA VAL A 68 13.04 19.17 1.04
C VAL A 68 12.69 19.35 -0.43
N PHE A 69 13.24 18.46 -1.25
CA PHE A 69 12.83 18.26 -2.63
C PHE A 69 12.26 16.84 -2.76
N VAL A 70 10.94 16.76 -2.92
CA VAL A 70 10.23 15.53 -3.30
C VAL A 70 10.16 15.50 -4.82
N GLU A 71 10.67 14.44 -5.43
CA GLU A 71 10.58 14.27 -6.88
C GLU A 71 9.13 14.05 -7.31
N LYS A 72 8.63 14.91 -8.21
CA LYS A 72 7.29 14.78 -8.81
C LYS A 72 7.37 13.94 -10.08
N SER A 73 7.64 12.65 -9.92
CA SER A 73 7.65 11.68 -11.02
C SER A 73 6.70 10.52 -10.71
N PRO A 74 6.25 9.77 -11.75
CA PRO A 74 5.56 8.51 -11.54
C PRO A 74 6.41 7.63 -10.62
N MET A 75 5.78 6.84 -9.77
CA MET A 75 6.53 6.09 -8.78
C MET A 75 7.31 4.95 -9.42
N LEU A 76 8.63 5.16 -9.57
CA LEU A 76 9.56 4.20 -10.11
C LEU A 76 10.11 3.29 -9.00
N GLY A 77 10.33 2.02 -9.33
CA GLY A 77 10.95 1.09 -8.41
C GLY A 77 10.02 0.54 -7.32
N LEU A 78 8.75 0.94 -7.26
CA LEU A 78 7.73 0.16 -6.55
C LEU A 78 7.56 -1.19 -7.24
N HIS A 79 8.45 -2.12 -6.90
CA HIS A 79 8.38 -3.48 -7.35
C HIS A 79 7.33 -4.17 -6.52
N ASN A 80 6.08 -3.95 -6.90
CA ASN A 80 4.99 -4.90 -6.90
C ASN A 80 3.77 -4.53 -6.06
N ARG A 81 3.87 -3.67 -5.02
CA ARG A 81 2.74 -3.47 -4.08
C ARG A 81 2.73 -2.15 -3.29
N ASP A 82 1.53 -1.70 -2.95
CA ASP A 82 1.23 -0.54 -2.08
C ASP A 82 1.00 -0.93 -0.61
N TRP A 83 0.46 -2.12 -0.33
CA TRP A 83 0.11 -2.53 1.04
C TRP A 83 1.25 -2.39 2.07
N PRO A 84 2.52 -2.77 1.79
CA PRO A 84 3.60 -2.60 2.75
C PRO A 84 3.84 -1.14 3.15
N SER A 85 3.57 -0.19 2.25
CA SER A 85 3.66 1.24 2.54
C SER A 85 2.56 1.68 3.48
N PHE A 86 1.32 1.23 3.29
CA PHE A 86 0.23 1.52 4.22
C PHE A 86 0.45 0.89 5.59
N TRP A 87 0.99 -0.33 5.62
CA TRP A 87 1.37 -0.99 6.86
C TRP A 87 2.45 -0.19 7.61
N ALA A 88 3.51 0.26 6.91
CA ALA A 88 4.54 1.11 7.51
C ALA A 88 3.99 2.48 7.96
N LEU A 89 3.07 3.07 7.20
CA LEU A 89 2.38 4.31 7.56
C LEU A 89 1.58 4.16 8.87
N GLY A 90 0.92 3.02 9.08
CA GLY A 90 0.21 2.72 10.32
C GLY A 90 1.14 2.63 11.54
N HIS A 91 2.34 2.04 11.39
CA HIS A 91 3.35 2.04 12.46
C HIS A 91 3.88 3.45 12.74
N LEU A 92 4.16 4.22 11.69
CA LEU A 92 4.59 5.61 11.86
C LEU A 92 3.52 6.44 12.59
N ALA A 93 2.25 6.26 12.26
CA ALA A 93 1.14 6.93 12.93
C ALA A 93 1.10 6.63 14.44
N ALA A 94 1.30 5.38 14.82
CA ALA A 94 1.34 4.98 16.23
C ALA A 94 2.58 5.56 16.95
N MET A 95 3.74 5.57 16.31
CA MET A 95 4.99 6.04 16.92
C MET A 95 5.09 7.57 16.98
N SER A 96 4.48 8.28 16.03
CA SER A 96 4.57 9.75 15.88
C SER A 96 3.28 10.49 16.25
N ALA A 97 2.38 9.84 17.00
CA ALA A 97 1.09 10.41 17.38
C ALA A 97 1.22 11.73 18.17
N GLU A 98 2.22 11.83 19.04
CA GLU A 98 2.44 13.01 19.91
C GLU A 98 3.52 13.95 19.38
N GLN A 99 4.56 13.41 18.73
CA GLN A 99 5.71 14.18 18.24
C GLN A 99 6.45 13.48 17.11
N PRO A 100 7.21 14.19 16.27
CA PRO A 100 8.05 13.58 15.25
C PRO A 100 9.12 12.71 15.88
N ILE A 101 9.37 11.55 15.28
CA ILE A 101 10.33 10.55 15.77
C ILE A 101 11.58 10.53 14.92
N ASP A 102 12.67 9.98 15.47
CA ASP A 102 13.89 9.73 14.71
C ASP A 102 13.62 8.85 13.49
N PHE A 103 13.99 9.33 12.30
CA PHE A 103 13.75 8.62 11.05
C PHE A 103 14.53 7.32 10.99
N ARG A 104 15.79 7.31 11.47
CA ARG A 104 16.59 6.08 11.45
C ARG A 104 16.03 5.03 12.41
N GLY A 105 15.69 5.42 13.63
CA GLY A 105 15.04 4.56 14.61
C GLY A 105 13.71 4.01 14.10
N PHE A 106 12.90 4.84 13.42
CA PHE A 106 11.69 4.37 12.75
C PHE A 106 11.99 3.29 11.70
N LEU A 107 12.95 3.54 10.79
CA LEU A 107 13.34 2.57 9.76
C LEU A 107 13.81 1.25 10.36
N ASP A 108 14.61 1.29 11.43
CA ASP A 108 15.14 0.09 12.06
C ASP A 108 14.01 -0.74 12.73
N ASP A 109 13.13 -0.09 13.50
CA ASP A 109 11.99 -0.76 14.17
C ASP A 109 11.01 -1.38 13.16
N VAL A 110 10.57 -0.60 12.17
CA VAL A 110 9.58 -1.08 11.19
C VAL A 110 10.16 -2.17 10.28
N THR A 111 11.47 -2.14 10.00
CA THR A 111 12.14 -3.20 9.23
C THR A 111 12.21 -4.49 10.04
N GLU A 112 12.52 -4.42 11.34
CA GLU A 112 12.50 -5.58 12.22
C GLU A 112 11.10 -6.22 12.27
N LYS A 113 10.06 -5.39 12.46
CA LYS A 113 8.65 -5.84 12.43
C LYS A 113 8.29 -6.46 11.08
N ALA A 114 8.81 -5.93 9.97
CA ALA A 114 8.55 -6.46 8.63
C ALA A 114 9.17 -7.86 8.43
N TRP A 115 10.35 -8.13 9.02
CA TRP A 115 10.92 -9.49 9.04
C TRP A 115 10.06 -10.48 9.81
N ARG A 116 9.58 -10.10 11.00
CA ARG A 116 8.70 -10.96 11.81
C ARG A 116 7.39 -11.25 11.06
N LEU A 117 6.82 -10.23 10.43
CA LEU A 117 5.62 -10.36 9.62
C LEU A 117 5.85 -11.31 8.42
N ALA A 118 6.97 -11.15 7.71
CA ALA A 118 7.34 -12.03 6.61
C ALA A 118 7.49 -13.49 7.05
N GLU A 119 8.11 -13.74 8.21
CA GLU A 119 8.27 -15.08 8.76
C GLU A 119 6.93 -15.69 9.16
N GLY A 120 6.05 -14.89 9.77
CA GLY A 120 4.68 -15.31 10.09
C GLY A 120 3.91 -15.78 8.85
N PHE A 121 4.01 -15.06 7.74
CA PHE A 121 3.40 -15.46 6.47
C PHE A 121 4.03 -16.73 5.90
N ARG A 122 5.35 -16.91 5.96
CA ARG A 122 6.02 -18.13 5.44
C ARG A 122 5.51 -19.42 6.09
N GLY A 123 5.14 -19.37 7.36
CA GLY A 123 4.61 -20.52 8.09
C GLY A 123 3.13 -20.82 7.85
N THR A 124 2.37 -19.90 7.24
CA THR A 124 0.90 -20.00 7.12
C THR A 124 0.38 -19.98 5.69
N VAL A 125 1.16 -19.45 4.76
CA VAL A 125 0.68 -19.08 3.43
C VAL A 125 0.79 -20.23 2.42
N GLY A 126 -0.33 -20.55 1.78
CA GLY A 126 -0.36 -21.45 0.62
C GLY A 126 0.39 -20.86 -0.59
N THR A 127 0.63 -21.66 -1.63
CA THR A 127 1.33 -21.19 -2.86
C THR A 127 0.69 -19.95 -3.49
N ASP A 128 -0.62 -19.78 -3.34
CA ASP A 128 -1.40 -18.68 -3.94
C ASP A 128 -1.31 -17.36 -3.17
N GLU A 129 -0.95 -17.38 -1.88
CA GLU A 129 -0.90 -16.17 -1.05
C GLU A 129 0.53 -15.61 -0.92
N LYS A 130 1.49 -16.14 -1.69
CA LYS A 130 2.86 -15.58 -1.82
C LYS A 130 2.86 -14.10 -2.23
N ALA A 131 1.75 -13.61 -2.80
CA ALA A 131 1.53 -12.19 -3.04
C ALA A 131 1.63 -11.33 -1.77
N ALA A 132 1.23 -11.86 -0.60
CA ALA A 132 1.36 -11.21 0.72
C ALA A 132 2.80 -10.91 1.10
N LEU A 133 3.74 -11.76 0.68
CA LEU A 133 5.16 -11.64 0.98
C LEU A 133 5.91 -10.67 0.06
N LYS A 134 5.30 -10.25 -1.06
CA LYS A 134 5.96 -9.31 -1.97
C LYS A 134 6.25 -8.01 -1.23
N MET A 135 7.44 -7.47 -1.48
CA MET A 135 7.97 -6.26 -0.85
C MET A 135 8.31 -6.35 0.64
N LEU A 136 7.94 -7.41 1.36
CA LEU A 136 8.47 -7.68 2.70
C LEU A 136 9.90 -8.23 2.60
N PRO A 137 10.77 -7.96 3.59
CA PRO A 137 12.13 -8.48 3.59
C PRO A 137 12.09 -9.99 3.93
N THR A 138 12.61 -10.82 3.03
CA THR A 138 12.53 -12.29 3.19
C THR A 138 13.86 -13.02 2.94
N ASN A 139 14.85 -12.39 2.31
CA ASN A 139 16.12 -13.03 1.96
C ASN A 139 17.17 -12.87 3.06
N SER A 140 17.20 -13.80 4.03
CA SER A 140 18.11 -13.75 5.18
C SER A 140 19.60 -13.83 4.78
N LEU A 141 19.92 -14.47 3.65
CA LEU A 141 21.28 -14.54 3.11
C LEU A 141 21.78 -13.18 2.58
N LYS A 142 20.87 -12.28 2.23
CA LYS A 142 21.17 -10.91 1.74
C LYS A 142 20.44 -9.87 2.58
N LYS A 143 20.48 -10.01 3.91
CA LYS A 143 19.70 -9.19 4.84
C LYS A 143 19.81 -7.68 4.58
N GLN A 144 21.02 -7.13 4.46
CA GLN A 144 21.21 -5.69 4.23
C GLN A 144 20.56 -5.19 2.93
N SER A 145 20.60 -6.00 1.86
CA SER A 145 19.95 -5.67 0.59
C SER A 145 18.43 -5.74 0.71
N ALA A 146 17.90 -6.70 1.46
CA ALA A 146 16.46 -6.83 1.72
C ALA A 146 15.95 -5.68 2.59
N ASP A 147 16.72 -5.30 3.63
CA ASP A 147 16.43 -4.16 4.50
C ASP A 147 16.39 -2.86 3.69
N THR A 148 17.45 -2.56 2.93
CA THR A 148 17.52 -1.36 2.07
C THR A 148 16.39 -1.34 1.04
N GLY A 149 16.06 -2.50 0.45
CA GLY A 149 14.97 -2.63 -0.51
C GLY A 149 13.61 -2.32 0.11
N PHE A 150 13.29 -2.96 1.24
CA PHE A 150 12.06 -2.69 1.98
C PHE A 150 11.96 -1.21 2.38
N GLN A 151 13.00 -0.65 3.00
CA GLN A 151 13.01 0.74 3.44
C GLN A 151 12.79 1.71 2.28
N SER A 152 13.54 1.55 1.18
CA SER A 152 13.47 2.49 0.05
C SER A 152 12.13 2.47 -0.67
N PHE A 153 11.53 1.28 -0.81
CA PHE A 153 10.35 1.10 -1.64
C PHE A 153 9.05 1.03 -0.84
N ALA A 154 9.05 0.64 0.43
CA ALA A 154 7.84 0.70 1.27
C ALA A 154 7.68 2.06 1.96
N ILE A 155 8.79 2.73 2.29
CA ILE A 155 8.78 3.95 3.10
C ILE A 155 9.30 5.12 2.28
N GLY A 156 10.59 5.05 1.93
CA GLY A 156 11.32 6.11 1.26
C GLY A 156 12.71 6.33 1.86
N SER A 157 13.42 7.31 1.30
CA SER A 157 14.80 7.64 1.66
C SER A 157 15.05 9.14 1.61
N ILE A 158 16.10 9.57 2.33
CA ILE A 158 16.61 10.94 2.34
C ILE A 158 18.04 10.90 1.77
N SER A 159 18.36 11.77 0.82
CA SER A 159 19.72 11.95 0.29
C SER A 159 20.23 13.38 0.43
N SER A 160 21.55 13.54 0.33
CA SER A 160 22.24 14.79 0.70
C SER A 160 21.83 16.03 -0.12
N LYS A 161 22.03 17.21 0.49
CA LYS A 161 21.70 18.54 -0.09
C LYS A 161 22.41 18.85 -1.42
N ALA A 162 23.60 18.28 -1.62
CA ALA A 162 24.49 18.62 -2.74
C ALA A 162 23.84 18.35 -4.11
N ALA A 163 22.94 17.36 -4.19
CA ALA A 163 22.29 16.98 -5.43
C ALA A 163 21.15 17.92 -5.86
N HIS A 164 20.59 18.74 -4.96
CA HIS A 164 19.34 19.50 -5.23
C HIS A 164 19.37 20.94 -4.72
N GLN A 165 20.38 21.72 -5.12
CA GLN A 165 20.43 23.17 -4.88
C GLN A 165 20.28 23.54 -3.38
N GLY A 166 20.91 22.77 -2.50
CA GLY A 166 20.85 23.00 -1.05
C GLY A 166 19.64 22.40 -0.35
N ARG A 167 18.80 21.62 -1.05
CA ARG A 167 17.65 20.88 -0.48
C ARG A 167 17.95 19.40 -0.35
N TYR A 168 17.45 18.76 0.69
CA TYR A 168 17.52 17.29 0.79
C TYR A 168 16.59 16.65 -0.23
N LYS A 169 17.07 15.64 -0.97
CA LYS A 169 16.16 14.81 -1.77
C LYS A 169 15.42 13.89 -0.82
N VAL A 170 14.10 13.80 -0.98
CA VAL A 170 13.33 12.71 -0.39
C VAL A 170 12.62 11.95 -1.51
N SER A 171 12.60 10.63 -1.39
CA SER A 171 12.04 9.74 -2.41
C SER A 171 11.30 8.55 -1.78
N GLY A 172 10.49 7.85 -2.57
CA GLY A 172 9.68 6.73 -2.13
C GLY A 172 8.20 7.08 -1.92
N PRO A 173 7.36 6.09 -1.59
CA PRO A 173 5.91 6.23 -1.60
C PRO A 173 5.39 7.21 -0.57
N LEU A 174 5.81 7.12 0.69
CA LEU A 174 5.22 7.97 1.73
C LEU A 174 5.50 9.46 1.49
N PRO A 175 6.74 9.87 1.11
CA PRO A 175 7.00 11.26 0.72
C PRO A 175 6.28 11.67 -0.56
N GLN A 176 6.25 10.82 -1.60
CA GLN A 176 5.62 11.15 -2.89
C GLN A 176 4.09 11.25 -2.81
N TRP A 177 3.47 10.53 -1.89
CA TRP A 177 2.05 10.65 -1.57
C TRP A 177 1.74 11.83 -0.65
N GLY A 178 2.76 12.59 -0.22
CA GLY A 178 2.60 13.67 0.75
C GLY A 178 2.16 13.18 2.13
N ALA A 179 2.26 11.87 2.41
CA ALA A 179 1.75 11.27 3.64
C ALA A 179 2.63 11.58 4.87
N VAL A 180 3.90 11.91 4.64
CA VAL A 180 4.88 12.18 5.70
C VAL A 180 5.62 13.48 5.48
N ALA A 181 6.01 14.11 6.57
CA ALA A 181 6.90 15.27 6.61
C ALA A 181 8.19 14.92 7.35
N PHE A 182 9.26 15.63 7.01
CA PHE A 182 10.54 15.52 7.68
C PHE A 182 10.96 16.84 8.32
N SER A 183 11.66 16.75 9.44
CA SER A 183 12.28 17.88 10.14
C SER A 183 13.68 17.52 10.63
N GLU A 184 14.45 18.51 11.12
CA GLU A 184 15.79 18.30 11.72
C GLU A 184 16.78 17.52 10.81
N LEU A 185 16.72 17.75 9.49
CA LEU A 185 17.38 16.92 8.47
C LEU A 185 18.93 16.94 8.54
N SER A 186 19.53 18.01 9.06
CA SER A 186 20.98 18.22 9.13
C SER A 186 21.66 17.55 10.32
N SER A 187 20.93 17.16 11.35
CA SER A 187 21.48 16.48 12.52
C SER A 187 20.93 15.07 12.63
N LYS A 188 19.66 14.96 13.00
CA LYS A 188 18.96 13.72 13.27
C LYS A 188 17.58 13.83 12.64
N PRO A 189 17.46 13.47 11.33
CA PRO A 189 16.22 13.60 10.60
C PRO A 189 15.07 12.98 11.37
N LYS A 190 13.99 13.75 11.54
CA LYS A 190 12.74 13.27 12.15
C LYS A 190 11.67 13.11 11.10
N ILE A 191 10.70 12.25 11.38
CA ILE A 191 9.57 11.93 10.52
C ILE A 191 8.26 11.92 11.32
N ALA A 192 7.18 12.39 10.69
CA ALA A 192 5.81 12.30 11.22
C ALA A 192 4.80 12.27 10.07
N LEU A 193 3.54 11.92 10.37
CA LEU A 193 2.43 12.05 9.42
C LEU A 193 2.07 13.52 9.18
N THR A 194 1.69 13.83 7.93
CA THR A 194 1.01 15.08 7.56
C THR A 194 -0.51 14.93 7.72
N PRO A 195 -1.35 15.99 7.54
CA PRO A 195 -2.81 15.80 7.47
C PRO A 195 -3.20 14.85 6.34
N ALA A 196 -2.52 14.94 5.21
CA ALA A 196 -2.77 14.07 4.07
C ALA A 196 -2.44 12.61 4.43
N GLY A 197 -1.36 12.36 5.18
CA GLY A 197 -1.04 11.03 5.70
C GLY A 197 -2.11 10.48 6.63
N TRP A 198 -2.65 11.31 7.51
CA TRP A 198 -3.77 10.94 8.38
C TRP A 198 -5.04 10.61 7.58
N SER A 199 -5.35 11.40 6.55
CA SER A 199 -6.47 11.11 5.65
C SER A 199 -6.25 9.82 4.86
N LEU A 200 -5.05 9.59 4.34
CA LEU A 200 -4.69 8.36 3.65
C LEU A 200 -4.85 7.13 4.56
N LEU A 201 -4.40 7.22 5.81
CA LEU A 201 -4.51 6.14 6.78
C LEU A 201 -5.98 5.77 7.07
N LYS A 202 -6.89 6.74 7.09
CA LYS A 202 -8.33 6.49 7.23
C LYS A 202 -8.90 5.72 6.04
N ILE A 203 -8.51 6.09 4.83
CA ILE A 203 -8.94 5.42 3.59
C ILE A 203 -8.50 3.95 3.60
N VAL A 204 -7.22 3.70 3.89
CA VAL A 204 -6.61 2.35 3.76
C VAL A 204 -6.77 1.48 5.01
N ARG A 205 -7.58 1.93 5.98
CA ARG A 205 -7.81 1.20 7.22
C ARG A 205 -8.49 -0.15 6.93
N GLY A 206 -7.93 -1.22 7.49
CA GLY A 206 -8.48 -2.57 7.34
C GLY A 206 -8.10 -3.26 6.03
N LEU A 207 -7.20 -2.68 5.22
CA LEU A 207 -6.70 -3.36 4.03
C LEU A 207 -5.99 -4.67 4.38
N SER A 208 -6.32 -5.69 3.59
CA SER A 208 -5.69 -7.00 3.66
C SER A 208 -4.35 -7.00 2.93
N PRO A 209 -3.35 -7.76 3.39
CA PRO A 209 -2.19 -8.09 2.58
C PRO A 209 -2.55 -8.93 1.36
N LEU A 210 -3.78 -9.41 1.18
CA LEU A 210 -4.17 -10.22 0.02
C LEU A 210 -4.92 -9.38 -1.02
N PRO A 211 -4.42 -9.34 -2.28
CA PRO A 211 -5.14 -8.68 -3.36
C PRO A 211 -6.27 -9.59 -3.92
N PRO A 212 -7.28 -9.01 -4.60
CA PRO A 212 -7.46 -7.58 -4.80
C PRO A 212 -8.04 -6.88 -3.56
N ASN A 213 -7.67 -5.61 -3.36
CA ASN A 213 -8.25 -4.75 -2.34
C ASN A 213 -9.73 -4.40 -2.67
N PRO A 214 -10.56 -4.09 -1.65
CA PRO A 214 -11.95 -3.69 -1.88
C PRO A 214 -12.09 -2.49 -2.82
N ARG A 215 -13.10 -2.53 -3.71
CA ARG A 215 -13.34 -1.49 -4.72
C ARG A 215 -13.59 -0.11 -4.11
N THR A 216 -14.34 -0.04 -3.03
CA THR A 216 -14.65 1.22 -2.32
C THR A 216 -13.38 1.91 -1.84
N VAL A 217 -12.47 1.15 -1.21
CA VAL A 217 -11.17 1.67 -0.76
C VAL A 217 -10.28 2.07 -1.94
N ALA A 218 -10.31 1.30 -3.03
CA ALA A 218 -9.56 1.63 -4.25
C ALA A 218 -9.98 2.99 -4.84
N LEU A 219 -11.29 3.26 -4.92
CA LEU A 219 -11.83 4.52 -5.43
C LEU A 219 -11.38 5.71 -4.56
N GLU A 220 -11.52 5.60 -3.24
CA GLU A 220 -11.06 6.63 -2.30
C GLU A 220 -9.55 6.86 -2.40
N PHE A 221 -8.76 5.79 -2.56
CA PHE A 221 -7.31 5.91 -2.75
C PHE A 221 -6.95 6.61 -4.06
N PHE A 222 -7.65 6.33 -5.16
CA PHE A 222 -7.41 7.01 -6.43
C PHE A 222 -7.78 8.48 -6.38
N ASP A 223 -8.87 8.84 -5.69
CA ASP A 223 -9.22 10.25 -5.47
C ASP A 223 -8.18 10.96 -4.60
N TYR A 224 -7.63 10.27 -3.59
CA TYR A 224 -6.47 10.76 -2.84
C TYR A 224 -5.27 11.01 -3.75
N LEU A 225 -4.91 10.05 -4.63
CA LEU A 225 -3.76 10.19 -5.53
C LEU A 225 -3.93 11.34 -6.52
N LYS A 226 -5.13 11.57 -7.07
CA LYS A 226 -5.38 12.71 -7.98
C LYS A 226 -5.02 14.05 -7.34
N VAL A 227 -5.26 14.20 -6.04
CA VAL A 227 -4.97 15.43 -5.28
C VAL A 227 -3.52 15.48 -4.81
N HIS A 228 -3.03 14.41 -4.19
CA HIS A 228 -1.76 14.43 -3.46
C HIS A 228 -0.57 13.89 -4.24
N SER A 229 -0.79 13.07 -5.27
CA SER A 229 0.26 12.48 -6.10
C SER A 229 -0.19 12.25 -7.54
N PRO A 230 -0.51 13.32 -8.31
CA PRO A 230 -1.07 13.21 -9.65
C PRO A 230 -0.14 12.48 -10.64
N GLN A 231 1.17 12.47 -10.38
CA GLN A 231 2.14 11.74 -11.20
C GLN A 231 2.06 10.23 -10.97
N ASP A 232 1.69 9.80 -9.76
CA ASP A 232 1.46 8.40 -9.44
C ASP A 232 0.10 7.94 -10.00
N TRP A 233 -0.92 8.79 -9.89
CA TRP A 233 -2.22 8.58 -10.55
C TRP A 233 -2.08 8.41 -12.07
N TRP A 234 -1.28 9.26 -12.71
CA TRP A 234 -0.98 9.15 -14.14
C TRP A 234 -0.50 7.74 -14.53
N GLY A 235 0.27 7.06 -13.68
CA GLY A 235 0.76 5.72 -13.99
C GLY A 235 -0.33 4.64 -13.93
N PHE A 236 -1.27 4.75 -12.99
CA PHE A 236 -2.48 3.91 -12.98
C PHE A 236 -3.34 4.16 -14.21
N GLU A 237 -3.66 5.43 -14.47
CA GLU A 237 -4.47 5.85 -15.61
C GLU A 237 -3.88 5.35 -16.93
N THR A 238 -2.58 5.62 -17.16
CA THR A 238 -1.88 5.19 -18.38
C THR A 238 -1.92 3.67 -18.52
N THR A 239 -1.66 2.94 -17.44
CA THR A 239 -1.69 1.47 -17.47
C THR A 239 -3.08 0.95 -17.80
N VAL A 240 -4.15 1.51 -17.21
CA VAL A 240 -5.53 1.10 -17.49
C VAL A 240 -5.90 1.41 -18.95
N ARG A 241 -5.55 2.59 -19.46
CA ARG A 241 -5.77 2.98 -20.87
C ARG A 241 -5.08 2.01 -21.82
N GLU A 242 -3.80 1.74 -21.63
CA GLU A 242 -3.04 0.87 -22.54
C GLU A 242 -3.48 -0.60 -22.44
N VAL A 243 -3.81 -1.10 -21.25
CA VAL A 243 -4.31 -2.49 -21.08
C VAL A 243 -5.68 -2.70 -21.74
N SER A 244 -6.47 -1.64 -21.95
CA SER A 244 -7.76 -1.75 -22.65
C SER A 244 -7.64 -2.32 -24.07
N ALA A 245 -6.48 -2.16 -24.73
CA ALA A 245 -6.19 -2.71 -26.04
C ALA A 245 -5.74 -4.19 -26.00
N SER A 246 -5.76 -4.84 -24.82
CA SER A 246 -5.28 -6.20 -24.61
C SER A 246 -3.83 -6.44 -25.07
N PRO A 247 -2.85 -5.60 -24.68
CA PRO A 247 -1.49 -5.72 -25.16
C PRO A 247 -0.79 -6.95 -24.58
N VAL A 248 0.17 -7.50 -25.33
CA VAL A 248 1.19 -8.37 -24.74
C VAL A 248 2.24 -7.53 -24.00
N ARG A 249 3.19 -8.20 -23.33
CA ARG A 249 4.19 -7.52 -22.49
C ARG A 249 5.04 -6.50 -23.24
N ASP A 250 5.56 -6.87 -24.40
CA ASP A 250 6.51 -6.04 -25.14
C ASP A 250 5.81 -4.83 -25.77
N GLU A 251 4.54 -4.99 -26.17
CA GLU A 251 3.70 -3.89 -26.64
C GLU A 251 3.44 -2.88 -25.54
N LEU A 252 3.03 -3.33 -24.34
CA LEU A 252 2.81 -2.45 -23.21
C LEU A 252 4.10 -1.72 -22.79
N LEU A 253 5.24 -2.42 -22.83
CA LEU A 253 6.55 -1.82 -22.55
C LEU A 253 6.86 -0.68 -23.52
N ALA A 254 6.71 -0.91 -24.82
CA ALA A 254 6.95 0.11 -25.85
C ALA A 254 6.03 1.33 -25.69
N LYS A 255 4.77 1.10 -25.29
CA LYS A 255 3.83 2.18 -24.97
C LYS A 255 4.31 3.01 -23.78
N MET A 256 4.68 2.36 -22.67
CA MET A 256 5.17 3.05 -21.48
C MET A 256 6.50 3.80 -21.72
N GLU A 257 7.38 3.26 -22.57
CA GLU A 257 8.63 3.91 -22.99
C GLU A 257 8.35 5.20 -23.77
N SER A 258 7.45 5.12 -24.76
CA SER A 258 7.06 6.28 -25.57
C SER A 258 6.28 7.34 -24.78
N ALA A 259 5.59 6.96 -23.69
CA ALA A 259 4.80 7.88 -22.90
C ALA A 259 5.63 8.94 -22.16
N ARG A 260 6.93 8.68 -21.88
CA ARG A 260 7.78 9.60 -21.09
C ARG A 260 9.25 9.75 -21.52
N ASP A 261 9.63 9.37 -22.73
CA ASP A 261 11.04 9.38 -23.18
C ASP A 261 11.96 8.72 -22.14
N TRP A 262 11.48 7.60 -21.60
CA TRP A 262 12.21 6.83 -20.62
C TRP A 262 13.19 5.89 -21.32
N SER A 263 14.29 5.57 -20.67
CA SER A 263 15.08 4.43 -21.09
C SER A 263 14.26 3.14 -20.95
N THR A 264 14.56 2.14 -21.77
CA THR A 264 13.90 0.84 -21.74
C THR A 264 13.92 0.20 -20.34
N SER A 265 14.98 0.41 -19.54
CA SER A 265 15.07 -0.11 -18.17
C SER A 265 14.09 0.57 -17.21
N ILE A 266 13.92 1.89 -17.32
CA ILE A 266 12.94 2.65 -16.52
C ILE A 266 11.52 2.25 -16.94
N ALA A 267 11.26 2.18 -18.25
CA ALA A 267 9.96 1.77 -18.77
C ALA A 267 9.58 0.35 -18.33
N ALA A 268 10.54 -0.58 -18.32
CA ALA A 268 10.32 -1.95 -17.84
C ALA A 268 9.98 -2.00 -16.35
N SER A 269 10.71 -1.23 -15.53
CA SER A 269 10.44 -1.10 -14.10
C SER A 269 9.04 -0.51 -13.83
N ALA A 270 8.71 0.59 -14.52
CA ALA A 270 7.41 1.24 -14.40
C ALA A 270 6.26 0.33 -14.85
N THR A 271 6.39 -0.31 -16.01
CA THR A 271 5.38 -1.23 -16.55
C THR A 271 5.09 -2.36 -15.57
N GLN A 272 6.13 -3.01 -15.04
CA GLN A 272 5.96 -4.09 -14.07
C GLN A 272 5.34 -3.59 -12.76
N GLY A 273 5.79 -2.45 -12.26
CA GLY A 273 5.29 -1.83 -11.03
C GLY A 273 3.81 -1.51 -11.11
N TYR A 274 3.39 -0.77 -12.14
CA TYR A 274 1.99 -0.38 -12.29
C TYR A 274 1.07 -1.54 -12.64
N ILE A 275 1.50 -2.55 -13.42
CA ILE A 275 0.69 -3.75 -13.61
C ILE A 275 0.46 -4.49 -12.29
N ALA A 276 1.50 -4.63 -11.47
CA ALA A 276 1.39 -5.30 -10.18
C ALA A 276 0.48 -4.54 -9.21
N ARG A 277 0.58 -3.21 -9.16
CA ARG A 277 -0.30 -2.35 -8.37
C ARG A 277 -1.74 -2.35 -8.91
N CYS A 278 -1.93 -2.29 -10.23
CA CYS A 278 -3.26 -2.42 -10.83
C CYS A 278 -3.93 -3.75 -10.45
N ARG A 279 -3.17 -4.86 -10.39
CA ARG A 279 -3.67 -6.14 -9.88
C ARG A 279 -4.02 -6.09 -8.40
N GLU A 280 -3.19 -5.42 -7.60
CA GLU A 280 -3.47 -5.23 -6.17
C GLU A 280 -4.78 -4.49 -5.93
N TRP A 281 -5.10 -3.50 -6.75
CA TRP A 281 -6.36 -2.75 -6.69
C TRP A 281 -7.48 -3.36 -7.53
N GLY A 282 -7.30 -4.55 -8.10
CA GLY A 282 -8.32 -5.26 -8.85
C GLY A 282 -8.70 -4.63 -10.19
N LEU A 283 -7.83 -3.82 -10.79
CA LEU A 283 -8.03 -3.19 -12.11
C LEU A 283 -7.63 -4.08 -13.29
N VAL A 284 -6.60 -4.91 -13.09
CA VAL A 284 -6.03 -5.79 -14.11
C VAL A 284 -6.12 -7.23 -13.63
N GLU A 285 -6.40 -8.15 -14.55
CA GLU A 285 -6.48 -9.58 -14.25
C GLU A 285 -5.18 -10.10 -13.58
N PRO A 286 -5.29 -10.99 -12.57
CA PRO A 286 -4.12 -11.45 -11.81
C PRO A 286 -3.13 -12.25 -12.66
N LYS A 287 -3.60 -12.86 -13.76
CA LYS A 287 -2.81 -13.60 -14.75
C LYS A 287 -3.10 -13.05 -16.15
N LEU A 288 -2.23 -13.37 -17.11
CA LEU A 288 -2.50 -13.08 -18.51
C LEU A 288 -3.67 -13.95 -18.99
N VAL A 289 -4.52 -13.40 -19.84
CA VAL A 289 -5.64 -14.10 -20.48
C VAL A 289 -5.30 -14.23 -21.95
N ALA A 290 -5.22 -15.47 -22.45
CA ALA A 290 -4.78 -15.74 -23.83
C ALA A 290 -3.44 -15.06 -24.22
N GLY A 291 -2.53 -14.89 -23.24
CA GLY A 291 -1.21 -14.30 -23.46
C GLY A 291 -1.14 -12.77 -23.35
N SER A 292 -2.26 -12.08 -23.16
CA SER A 292 -2.31 -10.62 -23.02
C SER A 292 -2.76 -10.16 -21.63
N TYR A 293 -2.45 -8.90 -21.31
CA TYR A 293 -3.05 -8.23 -20.15
C TYR A 293 -4.52 -7.90 -20.44
N GLN A 294 -5.37 -8.00 -19.43
CA GLN A 294 -6.79 -7.69 -19.53
C GLN A 294 -7.23 -6.84 -18.34
N LEU A 295 -8.18 -5.94 -18.58
CA LEU A 295 -8.88 -5.23 -17.51
C LEU A 295 -9.95 -6.15 -16.89
N THR A 296 -10.06 -6.11 -15.57
CA THR A 296 -11.24 -6.64 -14.88
C THR A 296 -12.46 -5.75 -15.18
N ASP A 297 -13.65 -6.15 -14.72
CA ASP A 297 -14.83 -5.27 -14.83
C ASP A 297 -14.66 -3.96 -14.06
N PHE A 298 -13.95 -3.98 -12.93
CA PHE A 298 -13.61 -2.75 -12.20
C PHE A 298 -12.61 -1.89 -12.98
N GLY A 299 -11.61 -2.49 -13.63
CA GLY A 299 -10.69 -1.77 -14.51
C GLY A 299 -11.41 -1.08 -15.68
N LYS A 300 -12.38 -1.75 -16.30
CA LYS A 300 -13.23 -1.18 -17.36
C LYS A 300 -14.11 -0.03 -16.87
N GLU A 301 -14.55 -0.09 -15.61
CA GLU A 301 -15.29 1.01 -14.96
C GLU A 301 -14.39 2.23 -14.77
N ILE A 302 -13.19 2.05 -14.19
CA ILE A 302 -12.21 3.13 -14.04
C ILE A 302 -11.86 3.76 -15.39
N LEU A 303 -11.69 2.95 -16.45
CA LEU A 303 -11.40 3.44 -17.80
C LEU A 303 -12.42 4.47 -18.30
N LYS A 304 -13.69 4.37 -17.92
CA LYS A 304 -14.74 5.33 -18.33
C LYS A 304 -14.62 6.68 -17.62
N ASN A 305 -13.94 6.70 -16.49
CA ASN A 305 -13.78 7.87 -15.62
C ASN A 305 -12.39 8.53 -15.75
N VAL A 306 -11.57 8.05 -16.70
CA VAL A 306 -10.26 8.64 -17.04
C VAL A 306 -10.27 9.18 -18.46
#